data_AF-I6YL74-F1
#
_entry.id   AF-I6YL74-F1
#
_cell.length_a   1.000
_cell.length_b   1.000
_cell.length_c   1.000
_cell.angle_alpha   90.00
_cell.angle_beta   90.00
_cell.angle_gamma   90.00
#
_symmetry.space_group_name_H-M   'P 1'
#
loop_
_entity.id
_entity.type
_entity.pdbx_description
1 polymer ?
#
loop_
_entity_poly.entity_id
_entity_poly.type
_entity_poly.pdbx_seq_one_letter_code
_entity_poly.pdbx_strand_id
1 'polypeptide(L)'
;MAFLTSSVLNGLKVLLVLGVGLGGHQIYWKLAGNYVDDGFFYFADKMFLPNKDFLKKNKVYNSWSAISKSDEYLTRKDIANSYRNSYHVGFKANAKVRDKLNTLYYNGFGDRASVYKVIKDHTLKLGMPCSAGTGWLLDFEMPKDGKYPTKWFIATNLHVINMFRFKSNPYNVSLPIASEYLSNLRLASYGRYLNSCEDAILNNKSELQLYTEKDEYDRNIYPQDTTRVNSFRNSYSYWNLSERQTIYTTTISNPKLVYAAIDFLGPRYTVSGHKNSKESYFKDFGVMEVDFANEDQARIMTNGTYDKYYKTKVERQRPAVDFFAPELMSTYDAHELANSEDRYYIGGYPGSVSDNLSFNINAKLKLIQQNRWSHYDYYYPNYDTELTNSKLTYFKKVRGNDDLITYNLLNSRGQVIPGHADINKVDSITNDSKIMWNGKQLNGWGYNYLIDNTFLGRGASGSMVLNQHGELLGLYRMYNESFNFGFVEPLRASWVVDEKGKIILPGFDLLTGTENQAISYKSQLLRHNPNLNTYLKSKSWNLKS
;
A
#
# COMPACT_ATOMS: atom_id res chain seq x y z
N MET A 1 -45.39 -20.48 -70.68
CA MET A 1 -44.61 -19.34 -71.22
C MET A 1 -44.12 -18.56 -70.00
N ALA A 2 -42.91 -18.75 -69.46
CA ALA A 2 -41.59 -18.38 -70.00
C ALA A 2 -41.54 -16.84 -70.22
N PHE A 3 -40.72 -15.99 -69.58
CA PHE A 3 -39.34 -16.08 -69.06
C PHE A 3 -39.10 -14.98 -67.98
N LEU A 4 -38.25 -15.30 -66.96
CA LEU A 4 -37.16 -14.52 -66.28
C LEU A 4 -37.35 -13.01 -65.93
N THR A 5 -36.94 -12.47 -64.76
CA THR A 5 -35.66 -12.61 -64.02
C THR A 5 -35.75 -12.23 -62.51
N SER A 6 -35.07 -13.02 -61.64
CA SER A 6 -34.12 -12.70 -60.53
C SER A 6 -34.40 -11.51 -59.58
N SER A 7 -34.24 -11.49 -58.25
CA SER A 7 -33.60 -12.29 -57.18
C SER A 7 -34.24 -11.79 -55.85
N VAL A 8 -34.44 -12.54 -54.77
CA VAL A 8 -33.45 -12.96 -53.75
C VAL A 8 -34.15 -13.97 -52.84
N LEU A 9 -33.50 -15.12 -52.62
CA LEU A 9 -33.96 -16.24 -51.81
C LEU A 9 -33.46 -16.15 -50.37
N ASN A 10 -34.28 -16.62 -49.43
CA ASN A 10 -33.91 -17.05 -48.08
C ASN A 10 -32.82 -18.14 -48.11
N GLY A 11 -31.98 -18.21 -47.06
CA GLY A 11 -31.18 -19.41 -46.83
C GLY A 11 -30.11 -19.31 -45.75
N LEU A 12 -30.52 -19.39 -44.48
CA LEU A 12 -29.66 -19.93 -43.41
C LEU A 12 -29.15 -21.32 -43.84
N LYS A 13 -27.84 -21.48 -44.01
CA LYS A 13 -27.15 -22.77 -43.89
C LYS A 13 -25.89 -22.58 -43.06
N VAL A 14 -26.03 -22.89 -41.77
CA VAL A 14 -24.94 -23.12 -40.83
C VAL A 14 -24.26 -24.44 -41.24
N LEU A 15 -22.98 -24.38 -41.57
CA LEU A 15 -22.13 -25.54 -41.74
C LEU A 15 -21.24 -25.65 -40.50
N LEU A 16 -21.65 -26.53 -39.59
CA LEU A 16 -20.93 -26.86 -38.36
C LEU A 16 -20.06 -28.08 -38.68
N VAL A 17 -18.76 -27.86 -38.90
CA VAL A 17 -17.79 -28.95 -38.99
C VAL A 17 -17.27 -29.22 -37.58
N LEU A 18 -17.75 -30.29 -36.96
CA LEU A 18 -17.17 -30.87 -35.75
C LEU A 18 -15.92 -31.65 -36.14
N GLY A 19 -14.75 -31.10 -35.80
CA GLY A 19 -13.48 -31.81 -35.74
C GLY A 19 -12.90 -31.67 -34.34
N VAL A 20 -13.01 -32.73 -33.54
CA VAL A 20 -12.36 -32.84 -32.23
C VAL A 20 -10.87 -33.09 -32.45
N GLY A 21 -10.01 -32.21 -31.92
CA GLY A 21 -8.56 -32.38 -31.97
C GLY A 21 -7.79 -31.19 -31.40
N LEU A 22 -7.56 -31.21 -30.09
CA LEU A 22 -6.49 -30.54 -29.32
C LEU A 22 -5.76 -29.35 -29.98
N GLY A 23 -6.08 -28.13 -29.53
CA GLY A 23 -5.28 -26.92 -29.78
C GLY A 23 -6.14 -25.68 -29.89
N GLY A 24 -6.13 -24.81 -28.88
CA GLY A 24 -6.88 -23.55 -28.91
C GLY A 24 -6.41 -22.65 -30.06
N HIS A 25 -7.28 -22.39 -31.03
CA HIS A 25 -7.07 -21.41 -32.08
C HIS A 25 -8.16 -20.34 -32.04
N GLN A 26 -7.68 -19.10 -32.05
CA GLN A 26 -8.44 -17.86 -32.11
C GLN A 26 -9.22 -17.81 -33.43
N ILE A 27 -10.51 -17.48 -33.37
CA ILE A 27 -11.38 -17.36 -34.55
C ILE A 27 -11.38 -15.89 -34.98
N TYR A 28 -10.68 -15.57 -36.07
CA TYR A 28 -10.71 -14.24 -36.66
C TYR A 28 -11.87 -14.09 -37.64
N TRP A 29 -12.75 -13.12 -37.41
CA TRP A 29 -13.72 -12.67 -38.41
C TRP A 29 -13.12 -11.53 -39.24
N LYS A 30 -13.17 -11.65 -40.56
CA LYS A 30 -12.76 -10.61 -41.51
C LYS A 30 -14.01 -9.93 -42.06
N LEU A 31 -14.37 -8.79 -41.49
CA LEU A 31 -15.38 -7.88 -42.05
C LEU A 31 -14.66 -6.58 -42.45
N ALA A 32 -14.70 -6.25 -43.74
CA ALA A 32 -14.28 -4.96 -44.30
C ALA A 32 -12.86 -4.46 -43.93
N GLY A 33 -11.87 -5.35 -43.92
CA GLY A 33 -10.45 -4.94 -43.96
C GLY A 33 -9.79 -4.59 -42.62
N ASN A 34 -10.52 -4.63 -41.50
CA ASN A 34 -9.95 -4.50 -40.16
C ASN A 34 -10.15 -5.79 -39.35
N TYR A 35 -9.12 -6.24 -38.64
CA TYR A 35 -9.22 -7.34 -37.68
C TYR A 35 -10.10 -6.88 -36.51
N VAL A 36 -11.28 -7.46 -36.37
CA VAL A 36 -12.11 -7.27 -35.18
C VAL A 36 -11.63 -8.30 -34.15
N ASP A 37 -10.79 -7.85 -33.23
CA ASP A 37 -10.37 -8.59 -32.04
C ASP A 37 -11.61 -9.06 -31.25
N ASP A 38 -11.64 -10.34 -30.94
CA ASP A 38 -12.63 -11.09 -30.16
C ASP A 38 -12.83 -10.51 -28.75
N GLY A 39 -11.89 -9.68 -28.28
CA GLY A 39 -12.11 -8.77 -27.16
C GLY A 39 -13.30 -7.82 -27.35
N PHE A 40 -13.60 -7.36 -28.57
CA PHE A 40 -14.69 -6.41 -28.86
C PHE A 40 -16.09 -7.02 -28.67
N PHE A 41 -16.29 -8.28 -29.02
CA PHE A 41 -17.57 -8.97 -28.82
C PHE A 41 -17.78 -9.39 -27.35
N TYR A 42 -16.69 -9.76 -26.64
CA TYR A 42 -16.75 -9.91 -25.18
C TYR A 42 -17.00 -8.56 -24.47
N PHE A 43 -16.58 -7.44 -25.09
CA PHE A 43 -16.76 -6.07 -24.59
C PHE A 43 -18.20 -5.58 -24.70
N ALA A 44 -18.88 -5.84 -25.81
CA ALA A 44 -20.26 -5.38 -26.01
C ALA A 44 -21.26 -6.12 -25.12
N ASP A 45 -21.11 -7.45 -24.98
CA ASP A 45 -22.09 -8.29 -24.28
C ASP A 45 -22.02 -8.16 -22.74
N LYS A 46 -20.88 -7.71 -22.17
CA LYS A 46 -20.73 -7.47 -20.72
C LYS A 46 -20.66 -6.01 -20.28
N MET A 47 -20.52 -5.04 -21.19
CA MET A 47 -20.72 -3.62 -20.84
C MET A 47 -22.19 -3.24 -20.73
N PHE A 48 -23.08 -3.97 -21.42
CA PHE A 48 -24.50 -3.96 -21.10
C PHE A 48 -24.75 -4.93 -19.94
N LEU A 49 -24.34 -4.52 -18.74
CA LEU A 49 -24.74 -5.23 -17.52
C LEU A 49 -26.28 -5.27 -17.50
N PRO A 50 -26.91 -6.47 -17.49
CA PRO A 50 -28.36 -6.59 -17.61
C PRO A 50 -29.11 -5.94 -16.43
N ASN A 51 -28.40 -5.54 -15.37
CA ASN A 51 -28.98 -4.87 -14.23
C ASN A 51 -28.10 -3.70 -13.76
N LYS A 52 -28.48 -2.47 -14.12
CA LYS A 52 -27.75 -1.23 -13.75
C LYS A 52 -27.77 -0.95 -12.24
N ASP A 53 -28.69 -1.55 -11.49
CA ASP A 53 -28.87 -1.33 -10.06
C ASP A 53 -27.73 -1.91 -9.20
N PHE A 54 -26.90 -2.81 -9.74
CA PHE A 54 -25.77 -3.41 -9.02
C PHE A 54 -24.56 -2.48 -8.90
N LEU A 55 -24.40 -1.55 -9.85
CA LEU A 55 -23.39 -0.49 -9.76
C LEU A 55 -23.99 0.66 -8.96
N LYS A 56 -24.05 0.52 -7.63
CA LYS A 56 -24.34 1.67 -6.76
C LYS A 56 -23.43 2.80 -7.18
N LYS A 57 -24.01 3.87 -7.77
CA LYS A 57 -23.27 5.03 -8.27
C LYS A 57 -22.29 5.47 -7.19
N ASN A 58 -21.02 5.68 -7.57
CA ASN A 58 -20.05 6.27 -6.66
C ASN A 58 -20.61 7.59 -6.15
N LYS A 59 -20.82 7.67 -4.83
CA LYS A 59 -21.50 8.81 -4.19
C LYS A 59 -20.75 10.11 -4.40
N VAL A 60 -19.44 10.04 -4.60
CA VAL A 60 -18.52 11.18 -4.68
C VAL A 60 -18.26 11.62 -6.13
N TYR A 61 -18.08 10.66 -7.05
CA TYR A 61 -17.70 10.97 -8.44
C TYR A 61 -18.80 11.66 -9.25
N ASN A 62 -20.07 11.38 -8.94
CA ASN A 62 -21.22 11.93 -9.66
C ASN A 62 -21.90 13.12 -8.95
N SER A 63 -21.42 13.47 -7.75
CA SER A 63 -21.91 14.60 -6.96
C SER A 63 -21.08 15.85 -7.21
N TRP A 64 -21.65 17.01 -6.87
CA TRP A 64 -20.88 18.25 -6.75
C TRP A 64 -19.81 18.10 -5.66
N SER A 65 -18.60 18.58 -5.95
CA SER A 65 -17.58 18.69 -4.91
C SER A 65 -17.97 19.77 -3.90
N ALA A 66 -17.68 19.52 -2.63
CA ALA A 66 -17.82 20.52 -1.58
C ALA A 66 -16.69 21.57 -1.61
N ILE A 67 -15.65 21.36 -2.43
CA ILE A 67 -14.60 22.36 -2.67
C ILE A 67 -15.15 23.43 -3.62
N SER A 68 -15.24 24.67 -3.13
CA SER A 68 -15.62 25.81 -3.95
C SER A 68 -14.47 26.27 -4.86
N LYS A 69 -14.76 27.02 -5.92
CA LYS A 69 -13.72 27.61 -6.78
C LYS A 69 -12.72 28.48 -6.01
N SER A 70 -13.15 29.13 -4.92
CA SER A 70 -12.26 29.90 -4.05
C SER A 70 -11.31 29.01 -3.24
N ASP A 71 -11.76 27.81 -2.86
CA ASP A 71 -10.95 26.86 -2.09
C ASP A 71 -9.87 26.18 -2.94
N GLU A 72 -10.00 26.22 -4.27
CA GLU A 72 -8.99 25.70 -5.19
C GLU A 72 -7.69 26.51 -5.18
N TYR A 73 -7.70 27.76 -4.71
CA TYR A 73 -6.51 28.62 -4.71
C TYR A 73 -5.80 28.62 -3.37
N LEU A 74 -4.47 28.58 -3.39
CA LEU A 74 -3.66 28.83 -2.20
C LEU A 74 -3.92 30.25 -1.68
N THR A 75 -4.46 30.33 -0.47
CA THR A 75 -4.72 31.60 0.21
C THR A 75 -3.49 32.07 0.98
N ARG A 76 -3.41 33.37 1.31
CA ARG A 76 -2.39 33.87 2.25
C ARG A 76 -2.46 33.14 3.61
N LYS A 77 -3.65 32.70 4.02
CA LYS A 77 -3.86 31.91 5.24
C LYS A 77 -3.24 30.53 5.12
N ASP A 78 -3.38 29.85 3.98
CA ASP A 78 -2.75 28.56 3.73
C ASP A 78 -1.22 28.67 3.78
N ILE A 79 -0.66 29.71 3.16
CA ILE A 79 0.78 30.00 3.20
C ILE A 79 1.21 30.29 4.65
N ALA A 80 0.50 31.17 5.36
CA ALA A 80 0.77 31.47 6.75
C ALA A 80 0.64 30.24 7.66
N ASN A 81 -0.29 29.33 7.38
CA ASN A 81 -0.45 28.06 8.09
C ASN A 81 0.68 27.11 7.77
N SER A 82 1.17 27.04 6.53
CA SER A 82 2.38 26.28 6.19
C SER A 82 3.60 26.80 6.95
N TYR A 83 3.79 28.12 7.00
CA TYR A 83 4.83 28.74 7.83
C TYR A 83 4.62 28.50 9.32
N ARG A 84 3.39 28.58 9.83
CA ARG A 84 3.08 28.28 11.25
C ARG A 84 3.28 26.81 11.57
N ASN A 85 3.04 25.93 10.60
CA ASN A 85 3.30 24.50 10.73
C ASN A 85 4.80 24.21 10.78
N SER A 86 5.65 25.11 10.27
CA SER A 86 7.11 25.00 10.42
C SER A 86 7.60 25.08 11.88
N TYR A 87 6.78 25.62 12.80
CA TYR A 87 7.09 25.61 14.24
C TYR A 87 6.76 24.29 14.94
N HIS A 88 6.19 23.30 14.25
CA HIS A 88 6.04 21.98 14.85
C HIS A 88 7.36 21.23 14.80
N VAL A 89 7.82 20.79 15.97
CA VAL A 89 9.02 20.00 16.12
C VAL A 89 8.63 18.53 16.02
N GLY A 90 9.22 17.82 15.06
CA GLY A 90 9.11 16.37 14.99
C GLY A 90 9.88 15.71 16.13
N PHE A 91 9.51 14.48 16.47
CA PHE A 91 10.31 13.69 17.40
C PHE A 91 11.72 13.46 16.85
N LYS A 92 12.74 13.45 17.73
CA LYS A 92 14.11 13.08 17.33
C LYS A 92 14.08 11.73 16.61
N ALA A 93 14.77 11.64 15.48
CA ALA A 93 14.74 10.46 14.61
C ALA A 93 15.18 9.17 15.34
N ASN A 94 16.06 9.30 16.34
CA ASN A 94 16.60 8.24 17.18
C ASN A 94 15.99 8.16 18.59
N ALA A 95 14.92 8.92 18.88
CA ALA A 95 14.20 8.77 20.16
C ALA A 95 13.53 7.40 20.21
N LYS A 96 13.54 6.75 21.39
CA LYS A 96 12.86 5.47 21.57
C LYS A 96 11.38 5.62 21.23
N VAL A 97 10.79 4.60 20.62
CA VAL A 97 9.34 4.57 20.39
C VAL A 97 8.58 4.83 21.68
N ARG A 98 9.10 4.34 22.81
CA ARG A 98 8.48 4.56 24.11
C ARG A 98 8.45 6.04 24.50
N ASP A 99 9.52 6.78 24.28
CA ASP A 99 9.58 8.19 24.60
C ASP A 99 8.56 8.97 23.77
N LYS A 100 8.46 8.65 22.47
CA LYS A 100 7.47 9.27 21.58
C LYS A 100 6.04 9.04 22.08
N LEU A 101 5.71 7.78 22.42
CA LEU A 101 4.38 7.43 22.93
C LEU A 101 4.11 8.06 24.31
N ASN A 102 5.09 8.07 25.21
CA ASN A 102 5.01 8.72 26.51
C ASN A 102 4.74 10.22 26.37
N THR A 103 5.49 10.91 25.51
CA THR A 103 5.27 12.33 25.25
C THR A 103 3.84 12.57 24.78
N LEU A 104 3.28 11.73 23.89
CA LEU A 104 1.89 11.85 23.49
C LEU A 104 0.92 11.64 24.67
N TYR A 105 1.11 10.58 25.48
CA TYR A 105 0.27 10.33 26.65
C TYR A 105 0.30 11.48 27.66
N TYR A 106 1.50 11.98 28.00
CA TYR A 106 1.67 13.05 28.99
C TYR A 106 1.12 14.40 28.53
N ASN A 107 0.97 14.62 27.23
CA ASN A 107 0.36 15.83 26.66
C ASN A 107 -1.14 15.64 26.33
N GLY A 108 -1.79 14.61 26.88
CA GLY A 108 -3.23 14.39 26.71
C GLY A 108 -3.64 13.76 25.38
N PHE A 109 -2.69 13.27 24.58
CA PHE A 109 -2.93 12.60 23.29
C PHE A 109 -2.91 11.08 23.39
N GLY A 110 -3.45 10.52 24.48
CA GLY A 110 -3.38 9.09 24.77
C GLY A 110 -4.14 8.19 23.80
N ASP A 111 -5.23 8.69 23.21
CA ASP A 111 -5.97 8.05 22.12
C ASP A 111 -5.06 7.87 20.89
N ARG A 112 -4.34 8.93 20.50
CA ARG A 112 -3.41 8.95 19.36
C ARG A 112 -2.22 8.04 19.61
N ALA A 113 -1.65 8.09 20.82
CA ALA A 113 -0.56 7.19 21.23
C ALA A 113 -0.97 5.72 21.10
N SER A 114 -2.24 5.40 21.41
CA SER A 114 -2.76 4.03 21.30
C SER A 114 -2.82 3.54 19.86
N VAL A 115 -3.20 4.40 18.89
CA VAL A 115 -3.18 4.04 17.46
C VAL A 115 -1.75 3.84 16.97
N TYR A 116 -0.82 4.74 17.30
CA TYR A 116 0.59 4.57 16.94
C TYR A 116 1.22 3.32 17.55
N LYS A 117 0.80 2.94 18.76
CA LYS A 117 1.21 1.67 19.38
C LYS A 117 0.73 0.46 18.58
N VAL A 118 -0.51 0.47 18.09
CA VAL A 118 -1.02 -0.59 17.19
C VAL A 118 -0.18 -0.66 15.93
N ILE A 119 0.10 0.48 15.28
CA ILE A 119 0.95 0.55 14.08
C ILE A 119 2.35 -0.01 14.37
N LYS A 120 2.99 0.44 15.46
CA LYS A 120 4.33 -0.03 15.87
C LYS A 120 4.38 -1.54 16.07
N ASP A 121 3.36 -2.10 16.72
CA ASP A 121 3.33 -3.54 17.02
C ASP A 121 3.20 -4.37 15.73
N HIS A 122 2.45 -3.85 14.75
CA HIS A 122 2.22 -4.51 13.48
C HIS A 122 3.27 -4.22 12.40
N THR A 123 4.28 -3.40 12.66
CA THR A 123 5.27 -2.96 11.65
C THR A 123 6.67 -3.49 11.93
N LEU A 124 7.43 -3.67 10.85
CA LEU A 124 8.80 -4.16 10.80
C LEU A 124 9.59 -3.29 9.83
N LYS A 125 10.89 -3.09 10.09
CA LYS A 125 11.81 -2.62 9.05
C LYS A 125 12.24 -3.81 8.20
N LEU A 126 12.20 -3.63 6.89
CA LEU A 126 12.73 -4.57 5.91
C LEU A 126 14.10 -4.06 5.45
N GLY A 127 15.13 -4.85 5.64
CA GLY A 127 16.46 -4.66 5.08
C GLY A 127 16.72 -5.69 3.99
N MET A 128 17.06 -5.22 2.79
CA MET A 128 17.43 -6.06 1.65
C MET A 128 18.72 -5.52 1.05
N PRO A 129 19.43 -6.30 0.21
CA PRO A 129 20.72 -5.87 -0.35
C PRO A 129 20.65 -4.57 -1.16
N CYS A 130 19.51 -4.30 -1.79
CA CYS A 130 19.33 -3.21 -2.74
C CYS A 130 18.43 -2.08 -2.24
N SER A 131 17.67 -2.33 -1.18
CA SER A 131 16.61 -1.44 -0.72
C SER A 131 16.31 -1.69 0.75
N ALA A 132 15.67 -0.71 1.36
CA ALA A 132 15.07 -0.83 2.68
C ALA A 132 13.69 -0.19 2.66
N GLY A 133 12.81 -0.66 3.52
CA GLY A 133 11.46 -0.14 3.63
C GLY A 133 10.78 -0.57 4.92
N THR A 134 9.48 -0.31 4.99
CA THR A 134 8.61 -0.77 6.05
C THR A 134 7.73 -1.91 5.53
N GLY A 135 7.55 -2.93 6.35
CA GLY A 135 6.55 -3.97 6.14
C GLY A 135 5.63 -4.05 7.34
N TRP A 136 4.48 -4.71 7.19
CA TRP A 136 3.57 -4.96 8.29
C TRP A 136 2.90 -6.33 8.23
N LEU A 137 2.50 -6.79 9.41
CA LEU A 137 1.93 -8.11 9.65
C LEU A 137 0.47 -8.13 9.17
N LEU A 138 0.22 -8.72 7.99
CA LEU A 138 -1.10 -8.81 7.37
C LEU A 138 -1.88 -10.03 7.88
N ASP A 139 -1.22 -11.18 7.93
CA ASP A 139 -1.85 -12.47 8.22
C ASP A 139 -0.82 -13.41 8.85
N PHE A 140 -1.29 -14.53 9.39
CA PHE A 140 -0.43 -15.58 9.92
C PHE A 140 -1.15 -16.93 9.88
N GLU A 141 -0.36 -18.01 9.85
CA GLU A 141 -0.91 -19.36 10.01
C GLU A 141 -1.42 -19.54 11.45
N MET A 142 -2.68 -19.96 11.59
CA MET A 142 -3.26 -20.19 12.91
C MET A 142 -2.48 -21.28 13.63
N PRO A 143 -1.94 -21.00 14.83
CA PRO A 143 -1.14 -21.98 15.55
C PRO A 143 -2.02 -23.12 16.06
N LYS A 144 -1.47 -24.33 16.12
CA LYS A 144 -2.08 -25.48 16.79
C LYS A 144 -1.77 -25.42 18.29
N ASP A 145 -2.68 -25.93 19.11
CA ASP A 145 -2.45 -26.20 20.54
C ASP A 145 -2.01 -24.98 21.39
N GLY A 146 -2.48 -23.78 21.05
CA GLY A 146 -2.24 -22.57 21.84
C GLY A 146 -0.84 -21.95 21.71
N LYS A 147 -0.02 -22.46 20.78
CA LYS A 147 1.31 -21.95 20.43
C LYS A 147 1.28 -20.55 19.80
N TYR A 148 2.45 -19.94 19.65
CA TYR A 148 2.65 -18.72 18.86
C TYR A 148 2.86 -19.05 17.37
N PRO A 149 2.29 -18.29 16.43
CA PRO A 149 2.49 -18.52 15.00
C PRO A 149 3.94 -18.23 14.58
N THR A 150 4.55 -19.16 13.84
CA THR A 150 5.89 -19.00 13.27
C THR A 150 5.89 -18.65 11.78
N LYS A 151 4.78 -18.89 11.08
CA LYS A 151 4.57 -18.48 9.69
C LYS A 151 3.73 -17.21 9.63
N TRP A 152 4.28 -16.16 9.03
CA TRP A 152 3.65 -14.84 8.92
C TRP A 152 3.63 -14.36 7.47
N PHE A 153 2.66 -13.51 7.16
CA PHE A 153 2.51 -12.84 5.88
C PHE A 153 2.74 -11.35 6.07
N ILE A 154 3.79 -10.82 5.45
CA ILE A 154 4.22 -9.43 5.55
C ILE A 154 3.81 -8.68 4.29
N ALA A 155 2.99 -7.65 4.45
CA ALA A 155 2.64 -6.71 3.39
C ALA A 155 3.65 -5.56 3.31
N THR A 156 3.91 -5.08 2.10
CA THR A 156 4.74 -3.90 1.83
C THR A 156 4.45 -3.32 0.44
N ASN A 157 5.12 -2.24 0.05
CA ASN A 157 5.07 -1.74 -1.33
C ASN A 157 5.87 -2.65 -2.27
N LEU A 158 5.44 -2.78 -3.52
CA LEU A 158 6.20 -3.48 -4.56
C LEU A 158 7.52 -2.79 -4.85
N HIS A 159 7.58 -1.46 -4.85
CA HIS A 159 8.85 -0.75 -5.08
C HIS A 159 9.89 -0.99 -3.97
N VAL A 160 9.47 -1.41 -2.77
CA VAL A 160 10.40 -1.79 -1.70
C VAL A 160 11.09 -3.11 -2.04
N ILE A 161 10.38 -4.04 -2.70
CA ILE A 161 10.85 -5.41 -3.01
C ILE A 161 11.18 -5.62 -4.50
N ASN A 162 11.12 -4.59 -5.34
CA ASN A 162 11.29 -4.69 -6.80
C ASN A 162 12.72 -5.07 -7.25
N MET A 163 13.69 -4.99 -6.34
CA MET A 163 15.08 -5.41 -6.57
C MET A 163 15.45 -6.63 -5.71
N PHE A 164 14.47 -7.32 -5.12
CA PHE A 164 14.72 -8.50 -4.30
C PHE A 164 14.63 -9.78 -5.12
N ARG A 165 15.68 -10.62 -5.09
CA ARG A 165 15.66 -11.92 -5.78
C ARG A 165 15.07 -12.99 -4.86
N PHE A 166 13.83 -13.41 -5.14
CA PHE A 166 13.23 -14.57 -4.48
C PHE A 166 13.86 -15.86 -4.99
N LYS A 167 14.28 -16.73 -4.05
CA LYS A 167 14.94 -18.02 -4.37
C LYS A 167 13.96 -19.09 -4.85
N SER A 168 12.68 -18.96 -4.49
CA SER A 168 11.60 -19.87 -4.86
C SER A 168 10.33 -19.11 -5.22
N ASN A 169 9.48 -19.72 -6.04
CA ASN A 169 8.20 -19.15 -6.47
C ASN A 169 7.04 -20.17 -6.35
N PRO A 170 6.74 -20.68 -5.14
CA PRO A 170 5.73 -21.71 -4.96
C PRO A 170 4.30 -21.22 -5.28
N TYR A 171 4.12 -19.90 -5.29
CA TYR A 171 2.86 -19.25 -5.63
C TYR A 171 2.76 -18.93 -7.12
N ASN A 172 3.77 -19.22 -7.96
CA ASN A 172 3.73 -18.88 -9.40
C ASN A 172 3.34 -17.41 -9.68
N VAL A 173 3.83 -16.49 -8.85
CA VAL A 173 3.62 -15.05 -9.03
C VAL A 173 4.67 -14.48 -9.97
N SER A 174 4.36 -13.36 -10.63
CA SER A 174 5.37 -12.60 -11.38
C SER A 174 6.43 -12.12 -10.40
N LEU A 175 7.68 -12.57 -10.57
CA LEU A 175 8.80 -12.17 -9.70
C LEU A 175 9.40 -10.84 -10.16
N PRO A 176 9.91 -10.01 -9.23
CA PRO A 176 10.62 -8.77 -9.57
C PRO A 176 11.89 -9.01 -10.40
N ILE A 177 12.55 -10.14 -10.21
CA ILE A 177 13.75 -10.55 -10.94
C ILE A 177 13.59 -12.03 -11.31
N ALA A 178 13.27 -12.33 -12.57
CA ALA A 178 13.23 -13.71 -13.07
C ALA A 178 14.55 -14.13 -13.73
N SER A 179 14.71 -15.43 -13.96
CA SER A 179 15.94 -16.01 -14.54
C SER A 179 16.33 -15.42 -15.90
N GLU A 180 15.35 -15.07 -16.73
CA GLU A 180 15.59 -14.46 -18.05
C GLU A 180 16.24 -13.08 -17.91
N TYR A 181 15.76 -12.26 -16.99
CA TYR A 181 16.33 -10.94 -16.72
C TYR A 181 17.75 -11.02 -16.13
N LEU A 182 18.07 -12.08 -15.38
CA LEU A 182 19.42 -12.30 -14.84
C LEU A 182 20.46 -12.45 -15.94
N SER A 183 20.14 -13.08 -17.07
CA SER A 183 21.08 -13.23 -18.19
C SER A 183 21.49 -11.86 -18.75
N ASN A 184 20.52 -10.95 -18.90
CA ASN A 184 20.78 -9.58 -19.35
C ASN A 184 21.61 -8.80 -18.32
N LEU A 185 21.29 -8.94 -17.03
CA LEU A 185 22.08 -8.32 -15.96
C LEU A 185 23.53 -8.85 -15.91
N ARG A 186 23.75 -10.15 -16.13
CA ARG A 186 25.09 -10.75 -16.19
C ARG A 186 25.90 -10.21 -17.35
N LEU A 187 25.31 -10.12 -18.54
CA LEU A 187 25.97 -9.56 -19.72
C LEU A 187 26.33 -8.09 -19.49
N ALA A 188 25.40 -7.30 -18.96
CA ALA A 188 25.64 -5.89 -18.59
C ALA A 188 26.67 -5.73 -17.46
N SER A 189 27.00 -6.80 -16.75
CA SER A 189 27.95 -6.79 -15.63
C SER A 189 29.24 -7.56 -15.90
N TYR A 190 29.45 -8.01 -17.14
CA TYR A 190 30.63 -8.76 -17.49
C TYR A 190 31.89 -7.87 -17.43
N GLY A 191 32.92 -8.33 -16.73
CA GLY A 191 34.21 -7.62 -16.63
C GLY A 191 34.22 -6.42 -15.67
N ARG A 192 33.14 -6.13 -14.95
CA ARG A 192 33.10 -5.07 -13.92
C ARG A 192 32.97 -5.65 -12.51
N TYR A 193 33.46 -4.90 -11.53
CA TYR A 193 33.21 -5.19 -10.12
C TYR A 193 31.73 -4.99 -9.79
N LEU A 194 31.12 -5.98 -9.14
CA LEU A 194 29.74 -5.92 -8.68
C LEU A 194 29.68 -5.18 -7.35
N ASN A 195 28.70 -4.29 -7.17
CA ASN A 195 28.38 -3.78 -5.85
C ASN A 195 27.65 -4.85 -5.01
N SER A 196 27.41 -4.59 -3.72
CA SER A 196 26.79 -5.55 -2.79
C SER A 196 25.38 -5.97 -3.21
N CYS A 197 24.57 -5.04 -3.74
CA CYS A 197 23.24 -5.31 -4.26
C CYS A 197 23.30 -6.24 -5.48
N GLU A 198 24.16 -5.93 -6.45
CA GLU A 198 24.33 -6.70 -7.68
C GLU A 198 24.90 -8.10 -7.41
N ASP A 199 25.88 -8.21 -6.51
CA ASP A 199 26.41 -9.51 -6.07
C ASP A 199 25.29 -10.36 -5.47
N ALA A 200 24.47 -9.78 -4.59
CA ALA A 200 23.36 -10.49 -3.97
C ALA A 200 22.33 -10.99 -4.99
N ILE A 201 21.99 -10.15 -5.98
CA ILE A 201 21.08 -10.53 -7.07
C ILE A 201 21.72 -11.60 -7.95
N LEU A 202 22.91 -11.35 -8.52
CA LEU A 202 23.50 -12.20 -9.56
C LEU A 202 23.94 -13.56 -9.03
N ASN A 203 24.41 -13.61 -7.78
CA ASN A 203 24.91 -14.80 -7.12
C ASN A 203 23.89 -15.46 -6.18
N ASN A 204 22.60 -15.06 -6.27
CA ASN A 204 21.49 -15.65 -5.52
C ASN A 204 21.68 -15.61 -3.99
N LYS A 205 22.36 -14.57 -3.49
CA LYS A 205 22.63 -14.35 -2.05
C LYS A 205 21.64 -13.37 -1.41
N SER A 206 20.56 -13.00 -2.10
CA SER A 206 19.53 -12.14 -1.52
C SER A 206 18.92 -12.78 -0.27
N GLU A 207 18.93 -12.02 0.82
CA GLU A 207 18.36 -12.37 2.12
C GLU A 207 17.51 -11.21 2.62
N LEU A 208 16.41 -11.51 3.31
CA LEU A 208 15.56 -10.51 3.92
C LEU A 208 15.94 -10.38 5.39
N GLN A 209 16.47 -9.23 5.76
CA GLN A 209 16.70 -8.86 7.15
C GLN A 209 15.47 -8.16 7.70
N LEU A 210 14.99 -8.59 8.85
CA LEU A 210 13.89 -7.97 9.57
C LEU A 210 14.44 -7.25 10.80
N TYR A 211 13.92 -6.07 11.10
CA TYR A 211 14.24 -5.35 12.33
C TYR A 211 12.97 -4.91 13.05
N THR A 212 13.00 -4.99 14.38
CA THR A 212 12.00 -4.37 15.24
C THR A 212 12.67 -3.69 16.43
N GLU A 213 12.10 -2.57 16.84
CA GLU A 213 12.51 -1.84 18.04
C GLU A 213 11.77 -2.39 19.26
N LYS A 214 12.52 -2.66 20.33
CA LYS A 214 11.99 -3.08 21.63
C LYS A 214 11.07 -2.01 22.22
N ASP A 215 9.90 -2.44 22.67
CA ASP A 215 9.06 -1.66 23.58
C ASP A 215 9.30 -2.11 25.03
N GLU A 216 9.78 -1.21 25.89
CA GLU A 216 10.16 -1.52 27.27
C GLU A 216 8.98 -1.88 28.19
N TYR A 217 7.73 -1.57 27.80
CA TYR A 217 6.54 -1.96 28.57
C TYR A 217 6.07 -3.37 28.27
N ASP A 218 6.55 -3.95 27.17
CA ASP A 218 6.23 -5.30 26.75
C ASP A 218 7.21 -6.32 27.37
N ARG A 219 7.50 -6.17 28.68
CA ARG A 219 8.53 -6.96 29.38
C ARG A 219 8.31 -8.47 29.29
N ASN A 220 7.06 -8.90 29.18
CA ASN A 220 6.69 -10.31 29.11
C ASN A 220 6.91 -10.95 27.73
N ILE A 221 7.27 -10.16 26.71
CA ILE A 221 7.48 -10.63 25.33
C ILE A 221 8.95 -11.05 25.11
N TYR A 222 9.88 -10.42 25.82
CA TYR A 222 11.31 -10.61 25.62
C TYR A 222 11.84 -11.58 26.69
N PRO A 223 12.25 -12.82 26.32
CA PRO A 223 12.87 -13.73 27.26
C PRO A 223 14.15 -13.13 27.85
N GLN A 224 14.52 -13.54 29.07
CA GLN A 224 15.79 -13.13 29.68
C GLN A 224 17.00 -13.65 28.88
N ASP A 225 16.82 -14.74 28.12
CA ASP A 225 17.81 -15.29 27.20
C ASP A 225 17.57 -14.77 25.77
N THR A 226 18.34 -13.75 25.39
CA THR A 226 18.30 -13.16 24.03
C THR A 226 19.35 -13.74 23.08
N THR A 227 19.97 -14.89 23.41
CA THR A 227 21.11 -15.45 22.64
C THR A 227 20.83 -15.74 21.16
N ARG A 228 19.55 -15.73 20.74
CA ARG A 228 19.10 -16.10 19.38
C ARG A 228 18.60 -14.95 18.52
N VAL A 229 18.61 -13.74 19.05
CA VAL A 229 18.27 -12.53 18.31
C VAL A 229 19.41 -11.54 18.49
N ASN A 230 20.04 -11.15 17.39
CA ASN A 230 21.11 -10.16 17.46
C ASN A 230 20.49 -8.83 17.90
N SER A 231 20.91 -8.33 19.06
CA SER A 231 20.57 -6.98 19.48
C SER A 231 21.60 -6.02 18.91
N PHE A 232 21.17 -5.15 17.99
CA PHE A 232 22.00 -4.02 17.58
C PHE A 232 21.85 -2.88 18.58
N ARG A 233 22.97 -2.42 19.13
CA ARG A 233 23.05 -1.11 19.78
C ARG A 233 23.59 -0.15 18.75
N ASN A 234 22.75 0.76 18.26
CA ASN A 234 23.14 1.74 17.25
C ASN A 234 24.41 2.48 17.71
N SER A 235 25.44 2.55 16.86
CA SER A 235 26.79 2.99 17.23
C SER A 235 27.00 4.50 17.15
N TYR A 236 25.94 5.28 16.90
CA TYR A 236 26.04 6.74 16.87
C TYR A 236 26.10 7.35 18.27
N SER A 237 27.10 8.22 18.47
CA SER A 237 27.33 9.14 19.59
C SER A 237 27.94 8.57 20.88
N TYR A 238 29.04 9.23 21.29
CA TYR A 238 29.99 8.89 22.35
C TYR A 238 29.58 9.34 23.77
N TRP A 239 28.35 9.84 23.99
CA TRP A 239 28.07 10.60 25.22
C TRP A 239 26.91 10.15 26.12
N ASN A 240 26.17 9.07 25.83
CA ASN A 240 25.27 8.44 26.81
C ASN A 240 24.95 6.98 26.44
N LEU A 241 25.63 6.03 27.07
CA LEU A 241 25.44 4.59 26.83
C LEU A 241 24.12 4.03 27.39
N SER A 242 23.45 4.75 28.31
CA SER A 242 22.23 4.33 29.00
C SER A 242 20.93 4.52 28.20
N GLU A 243 20.94 5.33 27.14
CA GLU A 243 19.71 5.74 26.41
C GLU A 243 19.50 5.00 25.08
N ARG A 244 20.31 3.99 24.75
CA ARG A 244 20.22 3.35 23.43
C ARG A 244 18.95 2.52 23.27
N GLN A 245 18.29 2.67 22.11
CA GLN A 245 17.25 1.76 21.66
C GLN A 245 17.80 0.35 21.52
N THR A 246 17.02 -0.64 21.95
CA THR A 246 17.34 -2.04 21.66
C THR A 246 16.63 -2.43 20.37
N ILE A 247 17.39 -2.72 19.31
CA ILE A 247 16.85 -3.21 18.05
C ILE A 247 17.13 -4.70 17.95
N TYR A 248 16.09 -5.48 17.69
CA TYR A 248 16.15 -6.90 17.42
C TYR A 248 16.19 -7.14 15.91
N THR A 249 17.00 -8.08 15.46
CA THR A 249 17.04 -8.47 14.05
C THR A 249 17.07 -9.98 13.84
N THR A 250 16.53 -10.40 12.70
CA THR A 250 16.69 -11.75 12.18
C THR A 250 16.83 -11.74 10.66
N THR A 251 17.45 -12.79 10.12
CA THR A 251 17.54 -13.03 8.69
C THR A 251 16.56 -14.13 8.28
N ILE A 252 15.69 -13.82 7.33
CA ILE A 252 14.83 -14.78 6.64
C ILE A 252 15.56 -15.20 5.36
N SER A 253 16.02 -16.45 5.33
CA SER A 253 16.86 -16.96 4.25
C SER A 253 16.10 -17.32 2.97
N ASN A 254 14.81 -17.65 3.10
CA ASN A 254 13.94 -18.04 1.98
C ASN A 254 12.52 -17.45 2.09
N PRO A 255 12.36 -16.11 2.09
CA PRO A 255 11.05 -15.50 1.96
C PRO A 255 10.44 -15.88 0.61
N LYS A 256 9.11 -15.99 0.54
CA LYS A 256 8.38 -16.30 -0.71
C LYS A 256 7.46 -15.15 -1.06
N LEU A 257 7.42 -14.72 -2.32
CA LEU A 257 6.40 -13.78 -2.77
C LEU A 257 5.08 -14.52 -2.94
N VAL A 258 4.06 -14.13 -2.19
CA VAL A 258 2.73 -14.75 -2.18
C VAL A 258 1.83 -14.05 -3.17
N TYR A 259 1.88 -12.71 -3.19
CA TYR A 259 1.03 -11.89 -4.03
C TYR A 259 1.76 -10.60 -4.43
N ALA A 260 1.54 -10.17 -5.67
CA ALA A 260 1.91 -8.85 -6.18
C ALA A 260 0.72 -8.31 -6.97
N ALA A 261 0.30 -7.08 -6.69
CA ALA A 261 -0.84 -6.45 -7.34
C ALA A 261 -0.48 -5.93 -8.76
N ILE A 262 0.03 -6.82 -9.61
CA ILE A 262 0.38 -6.55 -11.02
C ILE A 262 -0.70 -7.17 -11.89
N ASP A 263 -1.23 -6.39 -12.84
CA ASP A 263 -2.29 -6.81 -13.75
C ASP A 263 -3.48 -7.48 -13.03
N PHE A 264 -3.78 -7.01 -11.81
CA PHE A 264 -4.66 -7.70 -10.86
C PHE A 264 -6.14 -7.72 -11.27
N LEU A 265 -6.55 -6.82 -12.17
CA LEU A 265 -7.87 -6.84 -12.82
C LEU A 265 -7.85 -7.59 -14.16
N GLY A 266 -6.71 -8.17 -14.53
CA GLY A 266 -6.48 -8.81 -15.81
C GLY A 266 -6.10 -7.82 -16.93
N PRO A 267 -5.91 -8.32 -18.16
CA PRO A 267 -5.43 -7.54 -19.31
C PRO A 267 -6.43 -6.47 -19.81
N ARG A 268 -7.63 -6.41 -19.24
CA ARG A 268 -8.76 -5.60 -19.75
C ARG A 268 -8.79 -4.16 -19.24
N TYR A 269 -8.01 -3.84 -18.21
CA TYR A 269 -8.16 -2.59 -17.44
C TYR A 269 -6.88 -1.76 -17.39
N THR A 270 -6.09 -1.77 -18.48
CA THR A 270 -4.90 -0.94 -18.59
C THR A 270 -5.22 0.54 -18.40
N VAL A 271 -4.22 1.24 -17.88
CA VAL A 271 -4.29 2.58 -17.31
C VAL A 271 -4.96 3.59 -18.25
N SER A 272 -5.97 4.31 -17.76
CA SER A 272 -6.62 5.48 -18.40
C SER A 272 -7.56 5.27 -19.59
N GLY A 273 -8.22 4.11 -19.73
CA GLY A 273 -9.30 3.96 -20.71
C GLY A 273 -8.83 3.89 -22.18
N HIS A 274 -7.53 3.70 -22.39
CA HIS A 274 -6.95 3.35 -23.69
C HIS A 274 -6.63 1.85 -23.72
N LYS A 275 -7.17 1.18 -24.74
CA LYS A 275 -6.87 -0.22 -25.08
C LYS A 275 -5.40 -0.27 -25.52
N ASN A 276 -4.48 -0.67 -24.67
CA ASN A 276 -3.10 -0.91 -25.07
C ASN A 276 -2.83 -2.42 -25.04
N SER A 277 -2.35 -2.96 -26.15
CA SER A 277 -2.00 -4.37 -26.29
C SER A 277 -0.63 -4.73 -25.66
N LYS A 278 0.04 -3.78 -24.97
CA LYS A 278 1.47 -3.92 -24.60
C LYS A 278 1.91 -3.43 -23.20
N GLU A 279 1.07 -2.79 -22.38
CA GLU A 279 1.53 -2.22 -21.09
C GLU A 279 0.89 -2.90 -19.86
N SER A 280 1.74 -3.49 -19.00
CA SER A 280 1.35 -4.00 -17.68
C SER A 280 1.26 -2.84 -16.67
N TYR A 281 0.40 -3.01 -15.67
CA TYR A 281 0.15 -2.00 -14.63
C TYR A 281 0.19 -2.61 -13.24
N PHE A 282 0.26 -1.77 -12.21
CA PHE A 282 0.29 -2.24 -10.83
C PHE A 282 -0.40 -1.31 -9.82
N LYS A 283 -0.80 -1.89 -8.70
CA LYS A 283 -0.87 -1.18 -7.42
C LYS A 283 0.36 -1.52 -6.59
N ASP A 284 0.87 -0.54 -5.86
CA ASP A 284 2.11 -0.68 -5.12
C ASP A 284 1.93 -1.49 -3.82
N PHE A 285 1.54 -2.75 -3.97
CA PHE A 285 1.22 -3.66 -2.87
C PHE A 285 1.66 -5.09 -3.20
N GLY A 286 2.45 -5.66 -2.28
CA GLY A 286 2.87 -7.06 -2.33
C GLY A 286 2.82 -7.70 -0.95
N VAL A 287 2.75 -9.03 -0.93
CA VAL A 287 2.72 -9.85 0.28
C VAL A 287 3.77 -10.95 0.20
N MET A 288 4.62 -11.05 1.23
CA MET A 288 5.63 -12.08 1.38
C MET A 288 5.26 -13.04 2.51
N GLU A 289 5.48 -14.34 2.30
CA GLU A 289 5.49 -15.34 3.37
C GLU A 289 6.88 -15.42 3.98
N VAL A 290 6.95 -15.40 5.30
CA VAL A 290 8.16 -15.62 6.09
C VAL A 290 7.93 -16.71 7.12
N ASP A 291 8.95 -17.54 7.34
CA ASP A 291 8.97 -18.57 8.36
C ASP A 291 10.06 -18.22 9.39
N PHE A 292 9.65 -18.01 10.65
CA PHE A 292 10.59 -17.87 11.77
C PHE A 292 11.03 -19.25 12.26
N ALA A 293 12.25 -19.33 12.78
CA ALA A 293 12.86 -20.57 13.24
C ALA A 293 12.12 -21.20 14.45
N ASN A 294 11.50 -20.38 15.29
CA ASN A 294 10.76 -20.82 16.48
C ASN A 294 9.81 -19.72 17.01
N GLU A 295 9.00 -20.08 18.02
CA GLU A 295 8.01 -19.21 18.64
C GLU A 295 8.62 -17.95 19.28
N ASP A 296 9.76 -18.06 19.94
CA ASP A 296 10.40 -16.92 20.63
C ASP A 296 10.91 -15.89 19.63
N GLN A 297 11.59 -16.35 18.57
CA GLN A 297 12.03 -15.48 17.49
C GLN A 297 10.83 -14.79 16.82
N ALA A 298 9.78 -15.55 16.50
CA ALA A 298 8.57 -14.99 15.92
C ALA A 298 7.98 -13.92 16.85
N ARG A 299 7.76 -14.26 18.13
CA ARG A 299 7.15 -13.38 19.13
C ARG A 299 7.96 -12.10 19.35
N ILE A 300 9.29 -12.16 19.40
CA ILE A 300 10.15 -10.97 19.50
C ILE A 300 9.99 -10.11 18.25
N MET A 301 10.18 -10.70 17.07
CA MET A 301 10.19 -9.94 15.82
C MET A 301 8.84 -9.29 15.54
N THR A 302 7.73 -9.98 15.81
CA THR A 302 6.38 -9.46 15.62
C THR A 302 5.84 -8.67 16.82
N ASN A 303 6.69 -8.29 17.78
CA ASN A 303 6.31 -7.58 19.00
C ASN A 303 5.16 -8.24 19.79
N GLY A 304 5.06 -9.58 19.75
CA GLY A 304 3.99 -10.34 20.39
C GLY A 304 2.59 -10.00 19.87
N THR A 305 2.49 -9.50 18.64
CA THR A 305 1.24 -9.05 18.01
C THR A 305 0.10 -10.06 18.14
N TYR A 306 0.37 -11.35 17.91
CA TYR A 306 -0.63 -12.40 18.10
C TYR A 306 -1.21 -12.45 19.52
N ASP A 307 -0.38 -12.43 20.56
CA ASP A 307 -0.86 -12.51 21.94
C ASP A 307 -1.65 -11.26 22.34
N LYS A 308 -1.21 -10.09 21.86
CA LYS A 308 -1.82 -8.80 22.21
C LYS A 308 -3.19 -8.59 21.56
N TYR A 309 -3.35 -8.99 20.31
CA TYR A 309 -4.49 -8.55 19.49
C TYR A 309 -5.38 -9.69 19.01
N TYR A 310 -4.85 -10.92 18.90
CA TYR A 310 -5.51 -11.99 18.16
C TYR A 310 -5.78 -13.28 18.98
N LYS A 311 -5.17 -13.43 20.16
CA LYS A 311 -5.41 -14.56 21.06
C LYS A 311 -6.79 -14.45 21.73
N THR A 312 -7.54 -15.55 21.77
CA THR A 312 -8.98 -15.65 22.12
C THR A 312 -9.38 -15.25 23.56
N LYS A 313 -8.49 -14.70 24.38
CA LYS A 313 -8.73 -14.32 25.78
C LYS A 313 -8.33 -12.89 26.14
N VAL A 314 -8.00 -12.05 25.16
CA VAL A 314 -7.70 -10.65 25.45
C VAL A 314 -9.00 -9.87 25.58
N GLU A 315 -9.35 -9.43 26.79
CA GLU A 315 -10.37 -8.40 26.99
C GLU A 315 -9.96 -7.18 26.14
N ARG A 316 -10.74 -6.91 25.08
CA ARG A 316 -10.39 -5.89 24.09
C ARG A 316 -10.61 -4.50 24.66
N GLN A 317 -9.61 -3.98 25.36
CA GLN A 317 -9.55 -2.56 25.72
C GLN A 317 -8.92 -1.70 24.59
N ARG A 318 -8.33 -2.30 23.56
CA ARG A 318 -7.64 -1.58 22.47
C ARG A 318 -8.15 -2.01 21.08
N PRO A 319 -8.24 -1.08 20.12
CA PRO A 319 -8.59 -1.41 18.74
C PRO A 319 -7.52 -2.32 18.12
N ALA A 320 -7.95 -3.41 17.49
CA ALA A 320 -7.11 -4.18 16.57
C ALA A 320 -7.24 -3.55 15.17
N VAL A 321 -6.30 -3.87 14.27
CA VAL A 321 -6.37 -3.38 12.88
C VAL A 321 -7.62 -3.95 12.22
N ASP A 322 -8.47 -3.06 11.67
CA ASP A 322 -9.56 -3.48 10.81
C ASP A 322 -9.07 -3.56 9.36
N PHE A 323 -8.59 -4.75 9.00
CA PHE A 323 -8.14 -5.04 7.63
C PHE A 323 -9.26 -4.98 6.59
N PHE A 324 -10.52 -4.96 7.03
CA PHE A 324 -11.70 -5.01 6.18
C PHE A 324 -12.52 -3.72 6.27
N ALA A 325 -11.87 -2.62 6.62
CA ALA A 325 -12.47 -1.30 6.51
C ALA A 325 -12.91 -1.02 5.06
N PRO A 326 -14.10 -0.41 4.89
CA PRO A 326 -14.57 0.03 3.59
C PRO A 326 -13.70 1.16 3.04
N GLU A 327 -13.83 1.39 1.73
CA GLU A 327 -13.12 2.44 1.02
C GLU A 327 -13.79 3.80 1.19
N LEU A 328 -13.04 4.89 1.21
CA LEU A 328 -13.55 6.21 1.59
C LEU A 328 -14.70 6.71 0.70
N MET A 329 -14.65 6.54 -0.62
CA MET A 329 -15.75 6.94 -1.52
C MET A 329 -16.96 5.99 -1.46
N SER A 330 -16.84 4.80 -0.86
CA SER A 330 -18.00 3.96 -0.51
C SER A 330 -18.67 4.41 0.78
N THR A 331 -17.87 4.87 1.74
CA THR A 331 -18.31 5.29 3.08
C THR A 331 -19.02 6.64 3.00
N TYR A 332 -18.34 7.64 2.44
CA TYR A 332 -18.76 9.03 2.47
C TYR A 332 -19.43 9.48 1.17
N ASP A 333 -20.34 10.45 1.27
CA ASP A 333 -20.65 11.33 0.15
C ASP A 333 -19.58 12.43 -0.04
N ALA A 334 -19.69 13.25 -1.11
CA ALA A 334 -18.67 14.28 -1.38
C ALA A 334 -18.56 15.35 -0.30
N HIS A 335 -19.65 15.69 0.40
CA HIS A 335 -19.64 16.70 1.44
C HIS A 335 -19.11 16.14 2.75
N GLU A 336 -19.47 14.91 3.09
CA GLU A 336 -18.91 14.18 4.22
C GLU A 336 -17.41 13.92 4.04
N LEU A 337 -16.97 13.52 2.84
CA LEU A 337 -15.56 13.27 2.54
C LEU A 337 -14.71 14.54 2.68
N ALA A 338 -15.20 15.66 2.16
CA ALA A 338 -14.50 16.95 2.21
C ALA A 338 -14.43 17.53 3.63
N ASN A 339 -15.46 17.28 4.46
CA ASN A 339 -15.56 17.78 5.83
C ASN A 339 -15.28 16.70 6.87
N SER A 340 -14.62 15.60 6.47
CA SER A 340 -14.35 14.49 7.37
C SER A 340 -13.45 14.94 8.52
N GLU A 341 -13.84 14.58 9.73
CA GLU A 341 -13.03 14.77 10.94
C GLU A 341 -12.06 13.61 11.20
N ASP A 342 -12.00 12.65 10.27
CA ASP A 342 -11.04 11.56 10.32
C ASP A 342 -9.61 12.07 10.34
N ARG A 343 -8.81 11.40 11.18
CA ARG A 343 -7.40 11.63 11.36
C ARG A 343 -6.63 10.38 10.97
N TYR A 344 -5.58 10.56 10.20
CA TYR A 344 -4.77 9.47 9.69
C TYR A 344 -3.43 9.39 10.41
N TYR A 345 -3.05 8.18 10.80
CA TYR A 345 -1.87 7.88 11.58
C TYR A 345 -0.96 7.00 10.73
N ILE A 346 0.28 7.43 10.57
CA ILE A 346 1.29 6.76 9.77
C ILE A 346 2.52 6.56 10.63
N GLY A 347 3.03 5.33 10.65
CA GLY A 347 4.28 5.02 11.32
C GLY A 347 5.04 3.90 10.64
N GLY A 348 6.36 4.01 10.68
CA GLY A 348 7.27 3.05 10.06
C GLY A 348 8.73 3.41 10.26
N TYR A 349 9.59 2.91 9.38
CA TYR A 349 11.04 2.87 9.60
C TYR A 349 11.82 3.59 8.49
N PRO A 350 11.82 4.94 8.46
CA PRO A 350 12.58 5.70 7.47
C PRO A 350 14.10 5.49 7.60
N GLY A 351 14.83 5.90 6.57
CA GLY A 351 16.27 5.71 6.42
C GLY A 351 16.64 4.30 5.93
N SER A 352 17.90 4.14 5.53
CA SER A 352 18.45 2.79 5.31
C SER A 352 18.70 2.07 6.65
N VAL A 353 19.13 0.81 6.59
CA VAL A 353 19.54 0.03 7.77
C VAL A 353 20.73 0.68 8.50
N SER A 354 21.64 1.34 7.77
CA SER A 354 22.77 2.04 8.37
C SER A 354 22.41 3.40 8.96
N ASP A 355 21.33 4.03 8.48
CA ASP A 355 21.00 5.41 8.87
C ASP A 355 20.10 5.44 10.10
N ASN A 356 18.99 4.68 10.07
CA ASN A 356 18.00 4.73 11.14
C ASN A 356 17.18 3.44 11.23
N LEU A 357 17.17 2.83 12.41
CA LEU A 357 16.38 1.63 12.74
C LEU A 357 15.19 1.95 13.66
N SER A 358 15.00 3.21 14.02
CA SER A 358 13.94 3.65 14.92
C SER A 358 12.61 3.73 14.21
N PHE A 359 11.55 3.39 14.93
CA PHE A 359 10.20 3.64 14.47
C PHE A 359 9.87 5.14 14.56
N ASN A 360 9.40 5.73 13.46
CA ASN A 360 8.95 7.12 13.37
C ASN A 360 7.44 7.20 13.13
N ILE A 361 6.86 8.34 13.51
CA ILE A 361 5.45 8.67 13.37
C ILE A 361 5.29 10.04 12.73
N ASN A 362 4.19 10.28 12.03
CA ASN A 362 3.94 11.53 11.30
C ASN A 362 3.49 12.71 12.20
N ALA A 363 3.17 12.42 13.46
CA ALA A 363 2.82 13.43 14.45
C ALA A 363 4.00 14.39 14.74
N LYS A 364 3.70 15.69 14.80
CA LYS A 364 4.62 16.76 15.22
C LYS A 364 3.98 17.61 16.30
N LEU A 365 4.78 18.14 17.22
CA LEU A 365 4.31 18.92 18.38
C LEU A 365 4.69 20.39 18.22
N LYS A 366 3.76 21.30 18.49
CA LYS A 366 4.01 22.75 18.57
C LYS A 366 3.80 23.23 20.00
N LEU A 367 4.71 24.07 20.47
CA LEU A 367 4.57 24.78 21.75
C LEU A 367 3.78 26.08 21.53
N ILE A 368 2.80 26.33 22.40
CA ILE A 368 1.95 27.53 22.33
C ILE A 368 2.69 28.76 22.90
N GLN A 369 3.67 28.60 23.81
CA GLN A 369 4.46 29.72 24.36
C GLN A 369 5.90 29.75 23.80
N GLN A 370 6.16 30.68 22.89
CA GLN A 370 7.45 30.83 22.18
C GLN A 370 8.60 31.45 23.01
N ASN A 371 8.38 31.90 24.23
CA ASN A 371 9.41 32.69 24.95
C ASN A 371 10.41 31.85 25.76
N ARG A 372 10.43 30.51 25.63
CA ARG A 372 11.34 29.61 26.37
C ARG A 372 12.00 28.54 25.48
N TRP A 373 12.48 28.92 24.30
CA TRP A 373 13.13 27.98 23.36
C TRP A 373 14.50 27.46 23.82
N SER A 374 15.09 28.02 24.89
CA SER A 374 16.52 27.85 25.14
C SER A 374 16.93 26.48 25.70
N HIS A 375 16.07 25.65 26.28
CA HIS A 375 16.44 24.28 26.73
C HIS A 375 15.25 23.32 26.58
N TYR A 376 15.21 22.59 25.46
CA TYR A 376 14.19 21.57 25.18
C TYR A 376 14.62 20.22 25.77
N ASP A 377 14.54 20.08 27.10
CA ASP A 377 14.58 18.76 27.72
C ASP A 377 13.19 18.12 27.59
N TYR A 378 13.13 17.04 26.81
CA TYR A 378 11.93 16.32 26.35
C TYR A 378 11.02 15.75 27.46
N TYR A 379 11.30 16.05 28.74
CA TYR A 379 10.73 15.40 29.92
C TYR A 379 9.79 16.27 30.76
N TYR A 380 9.41 17.46 30.33
CA TYR A 380 8.49 18.30 31.09
C TYR A 380 7.02 18.11 30.62
N PRO A 381 6.20 17.32 31.36
CA PRO A 381 4.76 17.35 31.20
C PRO A 381 4.25 18.74 31.60
N ASN A 382 3.19 19.23 30.94
CA ASN A 382 2.44 20.48 31.23
C ASN A 382 2.76 21.72 30.37
N TYR A 383 3.32 21.58 29.16
CA TYR A 383 3.26 22.69 28.20
C TYR A 383 1.94 22.65 27.43
N ASP A 384 1.36 23.83 27.20
CA ASP A 384 0.31 24.02 26.21
C ASP A 384 0.86 23.61 24.83
N THR A 385 0.55 22.38 24.42
CA THR A 385 1.01 21.78 23.17
C THR A 385 -0.15 21.56 22.20
N GLU A 386 0.14 21.77 20.92
CA GLU A 386 -0.74 21.43 19.81
C GLU A 386 -0.09 20.29 19.03
N LEU A 387 -0.83 19.19 18.80
CA LEU A 387 -0.36 18.10 17.94
C LEU A 387 -0.93 18.27 16.54
N THR A 388 -0.08 18.14 15.53
CA THR A 388 -0.53 18.11 14.15
C THR A 388 -1.57 17.02 13.93
N ASN A 389 -2.55 17.34 13.07
CA ASN A 389 -3.49 16.37 12.54
C ASN A 389 -3.10 16.09 11.09
N SER A 390 -3.29 14.84 10.67
CA SER A 390 -3.18 14.45 9.27
C SER A 390 -4.56 14.13 8.75
N LYS A 391 -4.98 14.85 7.71
CA LYS A 391 -6.30 14.81 7.11
C LYS A 391 -6.16 14.63 5.60
N LEU A 392 -7.27 14.23 4.97
CA LEU A 392 -7.37 14.25 3.51
C LEU A 392 -7.13 15.68 3.00
N THR A 393 -6.37 15.79 1.92
CA THR A 393 -6.00 17.08 1.33
C THR A 393 -6.03 17.03 -0.19
N TYR A 394 -5.76 18.15 -0.85
CA TYR A 394 -5.72 18.26 -2.30
C TYR A 394 -4.70 19.32 -2.72
N PHE A 395 -4.21 19.22 -3.95
CA PHE A 395 -3.33 20.23 -4.52
C PHE A 395 -4.13 21.49 -4.85
N LYS A 396 -3.69 22.64 -4.33
CA LYS A 396 -4.27 23.95 -4.61
C LYS A 396 -3.48 24.67 -5.72
N LYS A 397 -4.16 25.49 -6.51
CA LYS A 397 -3.55 26.38 -7.52
C LYS A 397 -2.64 27.39 -6.84
N VAL A 398 -1.44 27.54 -7.37
CA VAL A 398 -0.52 28.64 -7.04
C VAL A 398 -0.62 29.65 -8.18
N ARG A 399 -0.74 30.94 -7.88
CA ARG A 399 -0.74 31.97 -8.94
C ARG A 399 0.55 31.86 -9.77
N GLY A 400 0.41 31.52 -11.05
CA GLY A 400 1.52 31.36 -11.98
C GLY A 400 2.11 29.95 -12.07
N ASN A 401 1.57 28.95 -11.34
CA ASN A 401 1.94 27.55 -11.49
C ASN A 401 0.72 26.66 -11.19
N ASP A 402 0.10 26.16 -12.26
CA ASP A 402 -1.06 25.27 -12.19
C ASP A 402 -0.68 23.79 -12.36
N ASP A 403 0.60 23.43 -12.47
CA ASP A 403 1.00 22.05 -12.80
C ASP A 403 0.57 21.06 -11.70
N LEU A 404 0.62 21.50 -10.43
CA LEU A 404 0.30 20.63 -9.29
C LEU A 404 -1.18 20.29 -9.17
N ILE A 405 -2.10 21.16 -9.62
CA ILE A 405 -3.54 20.84 -9.54
C ILE A 405 -3.90 19.67 -10.47
N THR A 406 -3.10 19.45 -11.51
CA THR A 406 -3.32 18.36 -12.47
C THR A 406 -3.20 16.97 -11.84
N TYR A 407 -2.57 16.87 -10.67
CA TYR A 407 -2.47 15.62 -9.91
C TYR A 407 -3.75 15.24 -9.17
N ASN A 408 -4.69 16.17 -8.96
CA ASN A 408 -5.94 15.83 -8.28
C ASN A 408 -6.81 14.92 -9.15
N LEU A 409 -7.46 13.93 -8.52
CA LEU A 409 -8.55 13.20 -9.17
C LEU A 409 -9.77 14.13 -9.27
N LEU A 410 -10.35 14.19 -10.47
CA LEU A 410 -11.52 15.02 -10.74
C LEU A 410 -12.78 14.16 -10.85
N ASN A 411 -13.91 14.71 -10.39
CA ASN A 411 -15.23 14.11 -10.56
C ASN A 411 -15.76 14.29 -12.01
N SER A 412 -16.93 13.73 -12.32
CA SER A 412 -17.59 13.84 -13.62
C SER A 412 -17.84 15.29 -14.10
N ARG A 413 -17.78 16.27 -13.19
CA ARG A 413 -18.01 17.69 -13.43
C ARG A 413 -16.70 18.49 -13.55
N GLY A 414 -15.54 17.82 -13.53
CA GLY A 414 -14.23 18.46 -13.58
C GLY A 414 -13.81 19.14 -12.28
N GLN A 415 -14.42 18.78 -11.15
CA GLN A 415 -14.12 19.33 -9.83
C GLN A 415 -13.24 18.37 -9.02
N VAL A 416 -12.41 18.92 -8.14
CA VAL A 416 -11.51 18.13 -7.27
C VAL A 416 -12.30 17.20 -6.35
N ILE A 417 -11.86 15.95 -6.27
CA ILE A 417 -12.25 15.01 -5.21
C ILE A 417 -11.21 15.12 -4.08
N PRO A 418 -11.55 15.73 -2.92
CA PRO A 418 -10.60 15.87 -1.83
C PRO A 418 -10.00 14.54 -1.40
N GLY A 419 -8.71 14.56 -1.06
CA GLY A 419 -8.01 13.37 -0.61
C GLY A 419 -7.63 12.40 -1.70
N HIS A 420 -7.82 12.70 -2.99
CA HIS A 420 -7.57 11.75 -4.08
C HIS A 420 -6.66 12.36 -5.15
N ALA A 421 -5.56 11.67 -5.45
CA ALA A 421 -4.61 12.03 -6.50
C ALA A 421 -4.62 11.00 -7.64
N ASP A 422 -4.72 11.45 -8.88
CA ASP A 422 -4.71 10.61 -10.09
C ASP A 422 -3.27 10.19 -10.41
N ILE A 423 -2.98 8.90 -10.27
CA ILE A 423 -1.62 8.38 -10.48
C ILE A 423 -1.20 8.49 -11.95
N ASN A 424 -2.13 8.49 -12.89
CA ASN A 424 -1.80 8.59 -14.31
C ASN A 424 -1.28 9.99 -14.64
N LYS A 425 -1.84 11.00 -13.96
CA LYS A 425 -1.38 12.39 -14.09
C LYS A 425 0.00 12.56 -13.47
N VAL A 426 0.24 11.94 -12.32
CA VAL A 426 1.58 11.87 -11.71
C VAL A 426 2.56 11.19 -12.67
N ASP A 427 2.25 9.99 -13.18
CA ASP A 427 3.08 9.19 -14.10
C ASP A 427 3.34 9.87 -15.46
N SER A 428 2.49 10.82 -15.85
CA SER A 428 2.66 11.60 -17.09
C SER A 428 3.68 12.72 -16.96
N ILE A 429 3.99 13.15 -15.73
CA ILE A 429 4.93 14.24 -15.43
C ILE A 429 6.23 13.71 -14.83
N THR A 430 6.17 12.63 -14.05
CA THR A 430 7.34 12.01 -13.41
C THR A 430 7.33 10.48 -13.54
N ASN A 431 8.51 9.88 -13.40
CA ASN A 431 8.68 8.43 -13.31
C ASN A 431 8.81 7.94 -11.85
N ASP A 432 8.72 8.82 -10.85
CA ASP A 432 8.96 8.50 -9.43
C ASP A 432 7.99 7.45 -8.87
N SER A 433 6.83 7.31 -9.48
CA SER A 433 5.79 6.33 -9.16
C SER A 433 5.97 5.00 -9.91
N LYS A 434 6.75 4.95 -10.99
CA LYS A 434 6.91 3.75 -11.83
C LYS A 434 7.92 2.80 -11.20
N ILE A 435 7.77 1.50 -11.47
CA ILE A 435 8.71 0.48 -11.00
C ILE A 435 9.24 -0.37 -12.15
N MET A 436 10.47 -0.85 -12.01
CA MET A 436 10.98 -1.94 -12.82
C MET A 436 10.58 -3.27 -12.18
N TRP A 437 9.95 -4.15 -12.96
CA TRP A 437 9.55 -5.48 -12.54
C TRP A 437 9.83 -6.49 -13.65
N ASN A 438 10.71 -7.44 -13.38
CA ASN A 438 11.21 -8.42 -14.34
C ASN A 438 11.73 -7.78 -15.64
N GLY A 439 12.51 -6.70 -15.51
CA GLY A 439 13.05 -5.95 -16.65
C GLY A 439 12.02 -5.12 -17.43
N LYS A 440 10.75 -5.08 -17.00
CA LYS A 440 9.69 -4.26 -17.60
C LYS A 440 9.34 -3.09 -16.69
N GLN A 441 9.17 -1.92 -17.25
CA GLN A 441 8.61 -0.79 -16.51
C GLN A 441 7.10 -0.98 -16.36
N LEU A 442 6.60 -0.84 -15.14
CA LEU A 442 5.18 -0.87 -14.82
C LEU A 442 4.72 0.54 -14.45
N ASN A 443 3.52 0.91 -14.94
CA ASN A 443 2.87 2.18 -14.61
C ASN A 443 1.92 1.99 -13.42
N GLY A 444 1.86 3.00 -12.55
CA GLY A 444 0.89 3.02 -11.47
C GLY A 444 -0.54 3.06 -12.01
N TRP A 445 -1.50 2.56 -11.24
CA TRP A 445 -2.89 2.49 -11.71
C TRP A 445 -3.91 3.09 -10.72
N GLY A 446 -4.92 3.80 -11.23
CA GLY A 446 -6.04 4.34 -10.45
C GLY A 446 -5.70 5.65 -9.72
N TYR A 447 -5.93 5.69 -8.41
CA TYR A 447 -5.63 6.85 -7.58
C TYR A 447 -4.89 6.46 -6.30
N ASN A 448 -4.29 7.45 -5.65
CA ASN A 448 -3.80 7.38 -4.28
C ASN A 448 -4.60 8.31 -3.38
N TYR A 449 -4.66 8.00 -2.08
CA TYR A 449 -5.12 9.00 -1.14
C TYR A 449 -4.02 10.03 -0.88
N LEU A 450 -4.39 11.30 -0.83
CA LEU A 450 -3.49 12.40 -0.53
C LEU A 450 -3.77 12.92 0.89
N ILE A 451 -2.77 12.85 1.75
CA ILE A 451 -2.90 13.19 3.17
C ILE A 451 -1.82 14.21 3.55
N ASP A 452 -2.20 15.25 4.29
CA ASP A 452 -1.27 16.25 4.79
C ASP A 452 -0.55 15.83 6.09
N ASN A 453 0.56 16.49 6.38
CA ASN A 453 1.39 16.22 7.55
C ASN A 453 1.84 14.74 7.67
N THR A 454 2.30 14.16 6.58
CA THR A 454 2.60 12.73 6.51
C THR A 454 4.05 12.40 6.25
N PHE A 455 4.91 13.41 6.07
CA PHE A 455 6.31 13.17 5.73
C PHE A 455 7.04 12.44 6.86
N LEU A 456 7.45 11.20 6.57
CA LEU A 456 8.28 10.36 7.44
C LEU A 456 9.74 10.28 6.98
N GLY A 457 10.06 10.74 5.77
CA GLY A 457 11.37 10.58 5.14
C GLY A 457 11.46 9.37 4.20
N ARG A 458 12.54 9.32 3.40
CA ARG A 458 12.87 8.19 2.51
C ARG A 458 12.99 6.89 3.32
N GLY A 459 12.59 5.76 2.76
CA GLY A 459 12.59 4.45 3.45
C GLY A 459 11.36 4.17 4.32
N ALA A 460 10.48 5.15 4.54
CA ALA A 460 9.20 4.91 5.20
C ALA A 460 8.16 4.23 4.29
N SER A 461 8.47 4.02 3.01
CA SER A 461 7.61 3.30 2.09
C SER A 461 7.17 1.95 2.63
N GLY A 462 5.89 1.65 2.50
CA GLY A 462 5.23 0.45 3.00
C GLY A 462 4.69 0.62 4.42
N SER A 463 4.81 1.81 5.02
CA SER A 463 4.22 2.10 6.34
C SER A 463 2.70 1.92 6.30
N MET A 464 2.17 1.31 7.35
CA MET A 464 0.73 1.15 7.55
C MET A 464 0.08 2.51 7.83
N VAL A 465 -1.09 2.74 7.23
CA VAL A 465 -1.90 3.95 7.46
C VAL A 465 -3.24 3.54 8.05
N LEU A 466 -3.50 3.97 9.29
CA LEU A 466 -4.77 3.74 9.99
C LEU A 466 -5.50 5.06 10.23
N ASN A 467 -6.82 5.06 10.35
CA ASN A 467 -7.54 6.18 10.96
C ASN A 467 -7.62 6.04 12.50
N GLN A 468 -8.30 6.98 13.17
CA GLN A 468 -8.47 6.96 14.63
C GLN A 468 -9.23 5.74 15.17
N HIS A 469 -9.97 5.04 14.31
CA HIS A 469 -10.76 3.85 14.66
C HIS A 469 -9.97 2.55 14.46
N GLY A 470 -8.72 2.61 13.97
CA GLY A 470 -7.91 1.45 13.63
C GLY A 470 -8.24 0.84 12.27
N GLU A 471 -8.99 1.56 11.44
CA GLU A 471 -9.37 1.12 10.10
C GLU A 471 -8.20 1.27 9.13
N LEU A 472 -7.88 0.20 8.41
CA LEU A 472 -6.76 0.18 7.47
C LEU A 472 -7.14 0.88 6.17
N LEU A 473 -6.49 2.00 5.90
CA LEU A 473 -6.68 2.74 4.66
C LEU A 473 -5.80 2.19 3.53
N GLY A 474 -4.54 1.92 3.82
CA GLY A 474 -3.56 1.54 2.83
C GLY A 474 -2.12 1.61 3.30
N LEU A 475 -1.20 1.76 2.34
CA LEU A 475 0.24 1.86 2.60
C LEU A 475 0.78 3.21 2.14
N TYR A 476 1.55 3.87 2.98
CA TYR A 476 2.30 5.06 2.60
C TYR A 476 3.33 4.70 1.53
N ARG A 477 3.27 5.39 0.38
CA ARG A 477 3.98 5.02 -0.84
C ARG A 477 4.96 6.08 -1.32
N MET A 478 4.47 7.31 -1.47
CA MET A 478 5.23 8.45 -2.00
C MET A 478 4.97 9.67 -1.14
N TYR A 479 5.75 10.73 -1.35
CA TYR A 479 5.57 11.98 -0.63
C TYR A 479 5.95 13.17 -1.49
N ASN A 480 5.42 14.32 -1.11
CA ASN A 480 5.90 15.62 -1.55
C ASN A 480 6.40 16.38 -0.32
N GLU A 481 7.71 16.58 -0.24
CA GLU A 481 8.34 17.22 0.91
C GLU A 481 7.96 18.70 1.03
N SER A 482 7.90 19.41 -0.10
CA SER A 482 7.60 20.84 -0.15
C SER A 482 6.23 21.17 0.44
N PHE A 483 5.24 20.30 0.25
CA PHE A 483 3.89 20.47 0.81
C PHE A 483 3.64 19.61 2.05
N ASN A 484 4.61 18.77 2.46
CA ASN A 484 4.44 17.78 3.53
C ASN A 484 3.21 16.88 3.27
N PHE A 485 3.02 16.47 2.01
CA PHE A 485 1.96 15.57 1.58
C PHE A 485 2.50 14.16 1.41
N GLY A 486 1.59 13.19 1.56
CA GLY A 486 1.89 11.78 1.47
C GLY A 486 0.81 11.10 0.65
N PHE A 487 1.27 10.21 -0.21
CA PHE A 487 0.43 9.41 -1.07
C PHE A 487 0.29 8.04 -0.44
N VAL A 488 -0.95 7.63 -0.21
CA VAL A 488 -1.29 6.33 0.35
C VAL A 488 -1.88 5.47 -0.75
N GLU A 489 -1.33 4.28 -0.94
CA GLU A 489 -1.82 3.28 -1.87
C GLU A 489 -3.07 2.60 -1.26
N PRO A 490 -4.27 2.85 -1.81
CA PRO A 490 -5.48 2.20 -1.33
C PRO A 490 -5.44 0.69 -1.57
N LEU A 491 -5.87 -0.08 -0.58
CA LEU A 491 -6.08 -1.52 -0.74
C LEU A 491 -7.41 -1.87 -1.40
N ARG A 492 -8.34 -0.92 -1.44
CA ARG A 492 -9.67 -1.06 -2.03
C ARG A 492 -10.03 0.22 -2.77
N ALA A 493 -10.76 0.07 -3.87
CA ALA A 493 -11.41 1.18 -4.56
C ALA A 493 -12.86 0.83 -4.88
N SER A 494 -13.76 1.80 -4.73
CA SER A 494 -15.10 1.71 -5.29
C SER A 494 -15.07 1.85 -6.82
N TRP A 495 -16.07 1.32 -7.49
CA TRP A 495 -16.28 1.59 -8.91
C TRP A 495 -16.49 3.09 -9.13
N VAL A 496 -15.92 3.62 -10.20
CA VAL A 496 -16.18 4.96 -10.71
C VAL A 496 -16.82 4.80 -12.08
N VAL A 497 -18.07 5.24 -12.19
CA VAL A 497 -18.89 5.14 -13.40
C VAL A 497 -19.44 6.51 -13.78
N ASP A 498 -19.42 6.82 -15.07
CA ASP A 498 -20.00 8.06 -15.59
C ASP A 498 -21.55 8.03 -15.59
N GLU A 499 -22.17 9.14 -15.97
CA GLU A 499 -23.63 9.28 -16.04
C GLU A 499 -24.29 8.30 -17.03
N LYS A 500 -23.54 7.80 -18.02
CA LYS A 500 -24.00 6.82 -19.02
C LYS A 500 -23.80 5.37 -18.55
N GLY A 501 -23.19 5.16 -17.38
CA GLY A 501 -22.86 3.85 -16.83
C GLY A 501 -21.55 3.26 -17.37
N LYS A 502 -20.72 4.04 -18.07
CA LYS A 502 -19.40 3.61 -18.51
C LYS A 502 -18.47 3.55 -17.30
N ILE A 503 -17.78 2.43 -17.15
CA ILE A 503 -16.74 2.26 -16.13
C ILE A 503 -15.54 3.15 -16.49
N ILE A 504 -15.18 4.05 -15.59
CA ILE A 504 -13.99 4.90 -15.66
C ILE A 504 -12.85 4.27 -14.87
N LEU A 505 -13.13 3.92 -13.61
CA LEU A 505 -12.21 3.16 -12.76
C LEU A 505 -12.95 1.96 -12.19
N PRO A 506 -12.58 0.71 -12.53
CA PRO A 506 -13.16 -0.46 -11.91
C PRO A 506 -12.84 -0.52 -10.41
N GLY A 507 -13.80 -0.97 -9.62
CA GLY A 507 -13.59 -1.22 -8.20
C GLY A 507 -12.71 -2.46 -7.98
N PHE A 508 -11.95 -2.46 -6.89
CA PHE A 508 -11.06 -3.56 -6.54
C PHE A 508 -10.94 -3.76 -5.03
N ASP A 509 -10.50 -4.95 -4.64
CA ASP A 509 -10.03 -5.27 -3.29
C ASP A 509 -8.78 -6.15 -3.41
N LEU A 510 -7.61 -5.61 -3.09
CA LEU A 510 -6.34 -6.32 -3.22
C LEU A 510 -6.21 -7.47 -2.22
N LEU A 511 -6.98 -7.45 -1.13
CA LEU A 511 -6.98 -8.49 -0.10
C LEU A 511 -7.98 -9.60 -0.44
N THR A 512 -9.25 -9.27 -0.65
CA THR A 512 -10.33 -10.26 -0.79
C THR A 512 -10.73 -10.53 -2.24
N GLY A 513 -10.50 -9.59 -3.14
CA GLY A 513 -10.95 -9.62 -4.54
C GLY A 513 -12.40 -9.18 -4.71
N THR A 514 -12.73 -8.68 -5.91
CA THR A 514 -14.12 -8.44 -6.35
C THR A 514 -14.50 -9.46 -7.43
N GLU A 515 -15.79 -9.55 -7.78
CA GLU A 515 -16.32 -10.52 -8.77
C GLU A 515 -15.57 -10.50 -10.11
N ASN A 516 -15.09 -9.33 -10.54
CA ASN A 516 -14.42 -9.14 -11.83
C ASN A 516 -12.90 -9.00 -11.72
N GLN A 517 -12.31 -9.19 -10.53
CA GLN A 517 -10.87 -9.09 -10.31
C GLN A 517 -10.20 -10.43 -10.61
N ALA A 518 -9.14 -10.41 -11.43
CA ALA A 518 -8.46 -11.62 -11.87
C ALA A 518 -7.69 -12.32 -10.74
N ILE A 519 -7.09 -11.53 -9.85
CA ILE A 519 -6.28 -12.03 -8.74
C ILE A 519 -6.30 -11.04 -7.57
N SER A 520 -6.34 -11.59 -6.36
CA SER A 520 -6.22 -10.93 -5.06
C SER A 520 -5.36 -11.79 -4.14
N TYR A 521 -4.90 -11.24 -3.01
CA TYR A 521 -4.18 -12.02 -2.00
C TYR A 521 -4.95 -13.29 -1.59
N LYS A 522 -6.25 -13.18 -1.28
CA LYS A 522 -7.12 -14.32 -0.95
C LYS A 522 -7.13 -15.37 -2.05
N SER A 523 -7.43 -14.98 -3.28
CA SER A 523 -7.53 -15.93 -4.40
C SER A 523 -6.20 -16.64 -4.65
N GLN A 524 -5.09 -15.91 -4.50
CA GLN A 524 -3.75 -16.41 -4.74
C GLN A 524 -3.31 -17.38 -3.64
N LEU A 525 -3.57 -17.05 -2.38
CA LEU A 525 -3.31 -17.92 -1.25
C LEU A 525 -4.13 -19.21 -1.34
N LEU A 526 -5.43 -19.12 -1.62
CA LEU A 526 -6.32 -20.27 -1.69
C LEU A 526 -6.04 -21.17 -2.90
N ARG A 527 -5.61 -20.60 -4.03
CA ARG A 527 -5.23 -21.37 -5.23
C ARG A 527 -4.02 -22.27 -4.96
N HIS A 528 -3.03 -21.76 -4.25
CA HIS A 528 -1.75 -22.48 -4.05
C HIS A 528 -1.68 -23.24 -2.72
N ASN A 529 -2.43 -22.80 -1.71
CA ASN A 529 -2.46 -23.38 -0.36
C ASN A 529 -3.90 -23.46 0.19
N PRO A 530 -4.80 -24.23 -0.43
CA PRO A 530 -6.22 -24.29 -0.05
C PRO A 530 -6.44 -24.77 1.40
N ASN A 531 -5.56 -25.63 1.90
CA ASN A 531 -5.65 -26.22 3.24
C ASN A 531 -5.04 -25.35 4.34
N LEU A 532 -4.32 -24.27 3.98
CA LEU A 532 -3.74 -23.39 4.97
C LEU A 532 -4.86 -22.67 5.74
N ASN A 533 -4.79 -22.70 7.06
CA ASN A 533 -5.74 -22.00 7.93
C ASN A 533 -5.07 -20.74 8.48
N THR A 534 -5.40 -19.58 7.91
CA THR A 534 -4.84 -18.30 8.35
C THR A 534 -5.83 -17.50 9.17
N TYR A 535 -5.35 -16.46 9.85
CA TYR A 535 -6.21 -15.55 10.62
C TYR A 535 -7.28 -14.91 9.74
N LEU A 536 -6.92 -14.33 8.59
CA LEU A 536 -7.91 -13.68 7.71
C LEU A 536 -8.92 -14.68 7.15
N LYS A 537 -8.49 -15.92 6.85
CA LYS A 537 -9.40 -17.01 6.46
C LYS A 537 -10.35 -17.41 7.59
N SER A 538 -9.88 -17.45 8.85
CA SER A 538 -10.72 -17.73 10.03
C SER A 538 -11.78 -16.65 10.29
N LYS A 539 -11.60 -15.45 9.73
CA LYS A 539 -12.58 -14.35 9.75
C LYS A 539 -13.49 -14.33 8.51
N SER A 540 -13.48 -15.42 7.73
CA SER A 540 -14.28 -15.58 6.51
C SER A 540 -14.01 -14.52 5.44
N TRP A 541 -12.90 -13.78 5.52
CA TRP A 541 -12.58 -12.68 4.61
C TRP A 541 -13.67 -11.59 4.53
N ASN A 542 -14.44 -11.39 5.60
CA ASN A 542 -15.61 -10.52 5.56
C ASN A 542 -15.28 -9.08 6.01
N LEU A 543 -15.73 -8.10 5.21
CA LEU A 543 -16.03 -6.75 5.67
C LEU A 543 -17.07 -6.87 6.80
N LYS A 544 -16.87 -6.18 7.92
CA LYS A 544 -17.96 -6.07 8.90
C LYS A 544 -19.17 -5.49 8.15
N SER A 545 -20.25 -6.27 8.12
CA SER A 545 -21.53 -5.87 7.52
C SER A 545 -22.19 -4.76 8.32
#